data_AF-A0A438G9K2-F1
#
_entry.id   AF-A0A438G9K2-F1
#
_cell.length_a   1.000
_cell.length_b   1.000
_cell.length_c   1.000
_cell.angle_alpha   90.00
_cell.angle_beta   90.00
_cell.angle_gamma   90.00
#
_symmetry.space_group_name_H-M   'P 1'
#
loop_
_entity.id
_entity.type
_entity.pdbx_description
1 polymer ?
#
loop_
_entity_poly.entity_id
_entity_poly.type
_entity_poly.pdbx_seq_one_letter_code
_entity_poly.pdbx_strand_id
1 'polypeptide(L)'
;MVETSRDWSKNLSFALWAYRTSFRTFIGATPYTLVYGMETVLPVEIEMGSLRVALEQQIPEPDWAQAQLNQLNLLDERRLRAADHVRAYQRKMAGAFKKWVKPRLL
;
A
#
# COMPACT_ATOMS: atom_id res chain seq x y z
N MET A 1 29.25 -5.30 -8.59
CA MET A 1 29.39 -4.20 -7.61
C MET A 1 29.18 -4.83 -6.24
N VAL A 2 30.19 -4.80 -5.35
CA VAL A 2 30.09 -5.42 -4.02
C VAL A 2 29.42 -4.39 -3.10
N GLU A 3 28.17 -4.64 -2.72
CA GLU A 3 27.49 -3.80 -1.73
C GLU A 3 28.16 -3.98 -0.38
N THR A 4 28.74 -2.91 0.16
CA THR A 4 29.31 -2.92 1.51
C THR A 4 28.29 -2.42 2.52
N SER A 5 28.34 -2.90 3.76
CA SER A 5 27.44 -2.48 4.86
C SER A 5 27.36 -0.96 5.07
N ARG A 6 28.30 -0.16 4.54
CA ARG A 6 28.31 1.31 4.63
C ARG A 6 27.39 1.99 3.60
N ASP A 7 27.03 1.31 2.51
CA ASP A 7 26.19 1.88 1.45
C ASP A 7 24.68 1.78 1.74
N TRP A 8 24.31 1.14 2.86
CA TRP A 8 22.90 1.01 3.27
C TRP A 8 22.19 2.35 3.39
N SER A 9 22.86 3.39 3.86
CA SER A 9 22.26 4.74 3.94
C SER A 9 21.82 5.27 2.57
N LYS A 10 22.58 4.97 1.50
CA LYS A 10 22.27 5.37 0.13
C LYS A 10 21.17 4.49 -0.48
N ASN A 11 21.18 3.20 -0.15
CA ASN A 11 20.21 2.22 -0.65
C ASN A 11 18.87 2.25 0.09
N LEU A 12 18.80 2.87 1.27
CA LEU A 12 17.60 2.97 2.09
C LEU A 12 16.42 3.59 1.32
N SER A 13 16.68 4.66 0.58
CA SER A 13 15.69 5.37 -0.24
C SER A 13 15.05 4.44 -1.27
N PHE A 14 15.89 3.66 -1.97
CA PHE A 14 15.45 2.70 -2.99
C PHE A 14 14.72 1.51 -2.37
N ALA A 15 15.20 0.99 -1.24
CA ALA A 15 14.55 -0.09 -0.52
C ALA A 15 13.17 0.32 0.01
N LEU A 16 13.03 1.54 0.54
CA LEU A 16 11.75 2.09 0.97
C LEU A 16 10.80 2.30 -0.20
N TRP A 17 11.30 2.79 -1.34
CA TRP A 17 10.52 2.92 -2.56
C TRP A 17 9.99 1.56 -3.02
N ALA A 18 10.88 0.58 -3.19
CA ALA A 18 10.52 -0.77 -3.57
C ALA A 18 9.52 -1.38 -2.59
N TYR A 19 9.71 -1.19 -1.28
CA TYR A 19 8.75 -1.68 -0.28
C TYR A 19 7.35 -1.07 -0.46
N ARG A 20 7.27 0.24 -0.70
CA ARG A 20 5.99 0.97 -0.84
C ARG A 20 5.27 0.64 -2.14
N THR A 21 6.01 0.37 -3.21
CA THR A 21 5.45 0.13 -4.56
C THR A 21 5.25 -1.35 -4.88
N SER A 22 5.91 -2.25 -4.15
CA SER A 22 5.76 -3.69 -4.36
C SER A 22 4.42 -4.22 -3.85
N PHE A 23 3.78 -5.07 -4.65
CA PHE A 23 2.55 -5.74 -4.27
C PHE A 23 2.80 -6.70 -3.09
N ARG A 24 1.98 -6.60 -2.05
CA ARG A 24 2.06 -7.46 -0.86
C ARG A 24 0.91 -8.45 -0.89
N THR A 25 1.19 -9.72 -1.17
CA THR A 25 0.17 -10.77 -1.30
C THR A 25 -0.71 -10.93 -0.06
N PHE A 26 -0.13 -10.79 1.14
CA PHE A 26 -0.92 -10.84 2.39
C PHE A 26 -1.77 -9.59 2.64
N ILE A 27 -1.52 -8.49 1.95
CA ILE A 27 -2.33 -7.26 2.03
C ILE A 27 -3.32 -7.21 0.85
N GLY A 28 -2.99 -7.84 -0.27
CA GLY A 28 -3.73 -7.76 -1.52
C GLY A 28 -3.58 -6.40 -2.23
N ALA A 29 -2.60 -5.58 -1.83
CA ALA A 29 -2.34 -4.26 -2.39
C ALA A 29 -0.87 -3.85 -2.17
N THR A 30 -0.42 -2.79 -2.83
CA THR A 30 0.84 -2.13 -2.50
C THR A 30 0.63 -1.24 -1.26
N PRO A 31 1.62 -1.10 -0.37
CA PRO A 31 1.50 -0.20 0.79
C PRO A 31 1.19 1.26 0.39
N TYR A 32 1.71 1.73 -0.74
CA TYR A 32 1.43 3.08 -1.23
C TYR A 32 -0.04 3.28 -1.58
N THR A 33 -0.67 2.33 -2.27
CA THR A 33 -2.10 2.43 -2.64
C THR A 33 -3.01 2.45 -1.42
N LEU A 34 -2.63 1.80 -0.32
CA LEU A 34 -3.37 1.93 0.93
C LEU A 34 -3.25 3.31 1.56
N VAL A 35 -2.08 3.94 1.53
CA VAL A 35 -1.86 5.26 2.16
C VAL A 35 -2.51 6.36 1.33
N TYR A 36 -2.20 6.41 0.04
CA TYR A 36 -2.58 7.54 -0.82
C TYR A 36 -3.85 7.31 -1.61
N GLY A 37 -4.39 6.08 -1.59
CA GLY A 37 -5.60 5.80 -2.33
C GLY A 37 -5.38 5.68 -3.84
N MET A 38 -4.15 5.53 -4.31
CA MET A 38 -3.91 5.37 -5.75
C MET A 38 -2.66 4.55 -5.99
N GLU A 39 -2.59 3.88 -7.13
CA GLU A 39 -1.32 3.34 -7.60
C GLU A 39 -0.30 4.46 -7.79
N THR A 40 0.95 4.15 -7.49
CA THR A 40 2.07 5.09 -7.50
C THR A 40 2.20 5.70 -8.88
N VAL A 41 1.93 7.00 -9.00
CA VAL A 41 2.24 7.76 -10.21
C VAL A 41 3.76 7.81 -10.31
N LEU A 42 4.32 7.19 -11.33
CA LEU A 42 5.77 7.22 -11.52
C LEU A 42 6.19 8.67 -11.84
N PRO A 43 7.38 9.13 -11.41
CA PRO A 43 7.89 10.45 -11.81
C PRO A 43 7.88 10.65 -13.33
N VAL A 44 8.08 9.57 -14.09
CA VAL A 44 8.02 9.55 -15.56
C VAL A 44 6.62 9.90 -16.11
N GLU A 45 5.56 9.56 -15.38
CA GLU A 45 4.17 9.91 -15.73
C GLU A 45 3.91 11.40 -15.48
N ILE A 46 4.56 12.01 -14.49
CA ILE A 46 4.46 13.45 -14.23
C ILE A 46 5.26 14.23 -15.29
N GLU A 47 6.47 13.77 -15.61
CA GLU A 47 7.38 14.42 -16.56
C GLU A 47 6.86 14.33 -18.01
N MET A 48 6.22 13.21 -18.39
CA MET A 48 5.62 13.03 -19.73
C MET A 48 4.16 13.52 -19.84
N GLY A 49 3.56 14.07 -18.78
CA GLY A 49 2.15 14.45 -18.79
C GLY A 49 1.24 13.22 -18.97
N SER A 50 0.99 12.51 -17.87
CA SER A 50 0.33 11.20 -17.89
C SER A 50 -1.05 11.22 -18.55
N LEU A 51 -1.44 10.07 -19.09
CA LEU A 51 -2.81 9.80 -19.53
C LEU A 51 -3.85 10.12 -18.45
N ARG A 52 -3.51 9.99 -17.16
CA ARG A 52 -4.38 10.39 -16.04
C ARG A 52 -4.63 11.89 -16.01
N VAL A 53 -3.58 12.69 -16.07
CA VAL A 53 -3.70 14.16 -16.09
C VAL A 53 -4.44 14.63 -17.34
N ALA A 54 -4.17 14.00 -18.49
CA ALA A 54 -4.87 14.27 -19.74
C ALA A 54 -6.36 13.86 -19.69
N LEU A 55 -6.71 12.80 -18.96
CA LEU A 55 -8.08 12.34 -18.77
C LEU A 55 -8.83 13.24 -17.77
N GLU A 56 -8.19 13.67 -16.69
CA GLU A 56 -8.77 14.62 -15.72
C GLU A 56 -9.13 15.96 -16.37
N GLN A 57 -8.33 16.45 -17.33
CA GLN A 57 -8.64 17.68 -18.07
C GLN A 57 -9.80 17.56 -19.08
N GLN A 58 -10.23 16.34 -19.40
CA GLN A 58 -11.31 16.09 -20.36
C GLN A 58 -12.68 15.82 -19.71
N ILE A 59 -12.73 15.66 -18.38
CA ILE A 59 -13.97 15.34 -17.66
C ILE A 59 -14.64 16.63 -17.18
N PRO A 60 -15.95 16.82 -17.44
CA PRO A 60 -16.72 17.94 -16.86
C PRO A 60 -16.66 17.90 -15.33
N GLU A 61 -16.51 19.05 -14.70
CA GLU A 61 -16.33 19.21 -13.24
C GLU A 61 -17.27 18.35 -12.34
N PRO A 62 -18.61 18.30 -12.58
CA PRO A 62 -19.50 17.47 -11.75
C PRO A 62 -19.29 15.96 -11.92
N ASP A 63 -18.90 15.52 -13.12
CA ASP A 63 -18.60 14.11 -13.38
C ASP A 63 -17.26 13.71 -12.76
N TRP A 64 -16.30 14.65 -12.70
CA TRP A 64 -15.02 14.44 -12.02
C TRP A 64 -15.22 14.29 -10.51
N ALA A 65 -16.02 15.16 -9.90
CA ALA A 65 -16.31 15.07 -8.46
C ALA A 65 -16.96 13.73 -8.08
N GLN A 66 -17.91 13.25 -8.90
CA GLN A 66 -18.54 11.95 -8.68
C GLN A 66 -17.56 10.78 -8.91
N ALA A 67 -16.72 10.85 -9.95
CA ALA A 67 -15.69 9.85 -10.21
C ALA A 67 -14.66 9.79 -9.07
N GLN A 68 -14.25 10.94 -8.54
CA GLN A 68 -13.33 11.04 -7.41
C GLN A 68 -13.95 10.44 -6.14
N LEU A 69 -15.24 10.73 -5.86
CA LEU A 69 -15.95 10.15 -4.72
C LEU A 69 -16.06 8.63 -4.84
N ASN A 70 -16.41 8.12 -6.03
CA ASN A 70 -16.48 6.68 -6.29
C ASN A 70 -15.10 6.01 -6.11
N GLN A 71 -14.04 6.68 -6.57
CA GLN A 71 -12.67 6.22 -6.37
C GLN A 71 -12.33 6.17 -4.87
N LEU A 72 -12.65 7.21 -4.09
CA LEU A 72 -12.47 7.24 -2.63
C LEU A 72 -13.20 6.09 -1.93
N ASN A 73 -14.47 5.86 -2.25
CA ASN A 73 -15.24 4.75 -1.69
C ASN A 73 -14.58 3.40 -1.97
N LEU A 74 -14.16 3.17 -3.22
CA LEU A 74 -13.46 1.94 -3.60
C LEU A 74 -12.17 1.74 -2.79
N LEU A 75 -11.46 2.81 -2.46
CA LEU A 75 -10.23 2.75 -1.69
C LEU A 75 -10.49 2.45 -0.22
N ASP A 76 -11.50 3.07 0.36
CA ASP A 76 -11.90 2.78 1.74
C ASP A 76 -12.37 1.34 1.89
N GLU A 77 -13.09 0.79 0.91
CA GLU A 77 -13.40 -0.63 0.87
C GLU A 77 -12.14 -1.51 0.78
N ARG A 78 -11.16 -1.15 -0.08
CA ARG A 78 -9.90 -1.90 -0.19
C ARG A 78 -9.11 -1.86 1.13
N ARG A 79 -9.07 -0.70 1.79
CA ARG A 79 -8.44 -0.52 3.10
C ARG A 79 -9.13 -1.36 4.18
N LEU A 80 -10.45 -1.37 4.19
CA LEU A 80 -11.23 -2.18 5.14
C LEU A 80 -10.93 -3.66 4.96
N ARG A 81 -10.98 -4.17 3.72
CA ARG A 81 -10.61 -5.56 3.40
C ARG A 81 -9.18 -5.91 3.82
N ALA A 82 -8.23 -5.02 3.58
CA ALA A 82 -6.84 -5.21 4.01
C ALA A 82 -6.72 -5.25 5.54
N ALA A 83 -7.43 -4.38 6.26
CA ALA A 83 -7.45 -4.36 7.72
C ALA A 83 -8.05 -5.65 8.29
N ASP A 84 -9.13 -6.16 7.69
CA ASP A 84 -9.74 -7.43 8.08
C ASP A 84 -8.78 -8.60 7.86
N HIS A 85 -8.05 -8.62 6.74
CA HIS A 85 -7.06 -9.65 6.46
C HIS A 85 -5.90 -9.63 7.48
N VAL A 86 -5.37 -8.46 7.81
CA VAL A 86 -4.33 -8.29 8.83
C VAL A 86 -4.82 -8.76 10.20
N ARG A 87 -6.05 -8.39 10.59
CA ARG A 87 -6.67 -8.83 11.85
C ARG A 87 -6.84 -10.35 11.90
N ALA A 88 -7.30 -10.96 10.79
CA ALA A 88 -7.43 -12.40 10.70
C ALA A 88 -6.08 -13.11 10.87
N TYR A 89 -5.04 -12.62 10.19
CA TYR A 89 -3.68 -13.13 10.34
C TYR A 89 -3.17 -13.02 11.78
N GLN A 90 -3.33 -11.84 12.41
CA GLN A 90 -2.94 -11.62 13.81
C GLN A 90 -3.66 -12.56 14.78
N ARG A 91 -4.97 -12.78 14.61
CA ARG A 91 -5.74 -13.75 15.43
C ARG A 91 -5.21 -15.16 15.28
N LYS A 92 -4.85 -15.58 14.06
CA LYS A 92 -4.23 -16.90 13.82
C LYS A 92 -2.89 -17.04 14.55
N MET A 93 -2.06 -15.99 14.53
CA MET A 93 -0.77 -15.98 15.23
C MET A 93 -0.92 -15.96 16.75
N ALA A 94 -1.83 -15.15 17.30
CA ALA A 94 -2.12 -15.13 18.72
C ALA A 94 -2.68 -16.49 19.22
N GLY A 95 -3.58 -17.09 18.45
CA GLY A 95 -4.12 -18.42 18.74
C GLY A 95 -3.06 -19.52 18.70
N ALA A 96 -2.13 -19.45 17.74
CA ALA A 96 -0.97 -20.32 17.73
C ALA A 96 -0.15 -20.11 19.02
N PHE A 97 0.32 -18.89 19.29
CA PHE A 97 1.16 -18.58 20.46
C PHE A 97 0.55 -19.09 21.79
N LYS A 98 -0.74 -18.84 22.03
CA LYS A 98 -1.44 -19.31 23.24
C LYS A 98 -1.41 -20.83 23.42
N LYS A 99 -1.40 -21.62 22.34
CA LYS A 99 -1.30 -23.09 22.42
C LYS A 99 0.08 -23.56 22.91
N TRP A 100 1.14 -22.80 22.61
CA TRP A 100 2.51 -23.19 22.92
C TRP A 100 3.03 -22.62 24.24
N VAL A 101 2.36 -21.62 24.81
CA VAL A 101 2.73 -21.04 26.11
C VAL A 101 2.00 -21.77 27.24
N LYS A 102 2.76 -22.43 28.12
CA LYS A 102 2.23 -22.96 29.39
C LYS A 102 2.14 -21.84 30.43
N PRO A 103 1.04 -21.72 31.19
CA PRO A 103 0.96 -20.77 32.29
C PRO A 103 2.01 -21.14 33.36
N ARG A 104 2.75 -20.13 33.81
CA ARG A 104 3.72 -20.27 34.90
C ARG A 104 2.91 -20.28 36.21
N LEU A 105 2.92 -21.39 36.94
CA LEU A 105 2.33 -21.45 38.28
C LEU A 105 3.24 -20.63 39.21
N LEU A 106 2.67 -19.62 39.87
CA LEU A 106 3.28 -18.90 40.99
C LEU A 106 2.84 -19.57 42.29
#